data_AF-A0A0D5NKR6-F1
#
_entry.id   AF-A0A0D5NKR6-F1
#
_cell.length_a   1.000
_cell.length_b   1.000
_cell.length_c   1.000
_cell.angle_alpha   90.00
_cell.angle_beta   90.00
_cell.angle_gamma   90.00
#
_symmetry.space_group_name_H-M   'P 1'
#
loop_
_entity.id
_entity.type
_entity.pdbx_description
1 polymer ?
#
loop_
_entity_poly.entity_id
_entity_poly.type
_entity_poly.pdbx_seq_one_letter_code
_entity_poly.pdbx_strand_id
1 'polypeptide(L)'
;MYRSHLMKSSMGVVQQSYPPLDQRLEAGSSKGQPFFAMYLCILLLLTVYQDFPLANMIGEIGRSPIILFMPLFVLCEVVQLSKHKKFIVATKLQKYLLVFILYLSFISVLYVFFKFIGGSYQFGSENILVKSFKVLIYFILIFLYIRHLHLVFSKINSYKVLYGCFFAIVTLLLSIMIIELISIPNALPFMHAGSNPYWRVRLLTSESSTAGSIVVVYAAILAYLTQYLGKFAKTASFIYIIGFFIYYLVVTSSKGFLIVCMLTLLFTLIKFMDFRKKRNFFLLILMAALMYLFVSHFSQGVVNSFQNDMANYSSSYTRFGTILIAFITVFHHPLGVGTGAYLFYFQEYIHSAINGLSNFYYNMFGISQINTGELLQYVSSDKNLGVKSGLFQWMMFGGIFALVFFYYVAKNMVKTTKSNAILSLAVIFILLSLLFIALEIKYEVWLLFAFISYFLSTSERNQSSLTKVTK
;
A
#
# COMPACT_ATOMS: atom_id res chain seq x y z
N MET A 1 5.89 45.62 -55.79
CA MET A 1 6.91 46.02 -54.79
C MET A 1 6.15 46.53 -53.56
N TYR A 2 6.19 46.01 -52.35
CA TYR A 2 7.02 45.04 -51.64
C TYR A 2 6.12 44.40 -50.56
N ARG A 3 6.25 43.09 -50.32
CA ARG A 3 5.58 42.33 -49.26
C ARG A 3 6.63 41.39 -48.66
N SER A 4 7.01 41.53 -47.39
CA SER A 4 7.66 40.43 -46.63
C SER A 4 7.94 40.73 -45.15
N HIS A 5 7.36 39.85 -44.32
CA HIS A 5 7.96 39.16 -43.15
C HIS A 5 8.33 39.95 -41.88
N LEU A 6 7.60 39.81 -40.75
CA LEU A 6 7.43 38.68 -39.81
C LEU A 6 8.42 38.65 -38.63
N MET A 7 7.82 38.87 -37.45
CA MET A 7 8.20 38.42 -36.11
C MET A 7 8.95 37.08 -36.05
N LYS A 8 10.01 37.03 -35.22
CA LYS A 8 10.37 35.88 -34.34
C LYS A 8 11.60 36.22 -33.51
N SER A 9 11.44 36.49 -32.21
CA SER A 9 12.44 36.19 -31.16
C SER A 9 11.93 36.65 -29.79
N SER A 10 11.59 35.71 -28.91
CA SER A 10 11.77 35.78 -27.44
C SER A 10 10.84 34.81 -26.68
N MET A 11 10.99 33.50 -26.91
CA MET A 11 10.62 32.49 -25.91
C MET A 11 11.55 31.28 -26.06
N GLY A 12 12.75 31.43 -25.51
CA GLY A 12 13.64 30.30 -25.26
C GLY A 12 13.13 29.51 -24.07
N VAL A 13 12.23 28.55 -24.30
CA VAL A 13 11.99 27.47 -23.34
C VAL A 13 13.25 26.63 -23.34
N VAL A 14 14.10 26.82 -22.33
CA VAL A 14 15.23 25.94 -22.05
C VAL A 14 14.69 24.54 -21.79
N GLN A 15 14.80 23.67 -22.80
CA GLN A 15 14.81 22.23 -22.58
C GLN A 15 15.99 21.93 -21.66
N GLN A 16 15.72 21.74 -20.38
CA GLN A 16 16.68 21.11 -19.47
C GLN A 16 16.85 19.66 -19.93
N SER A 17 17.85 19.45 -20.79
CA SER A 17 18.50 18.17 -20.97
C SER A 17 19.07 17.77 -19.61
N TYR A 18 18.52 16.71 -19.02
CA TYR A 18 19.17 16.06 -17.89
C TYR A 18 20.55 15.59 -18.39
N PRO A 19 21.67 15.96 -17.75
CA PRO A 19 22.92 15.31 -18.04
C PRO A 19 22.76 13.82 -17.69
N PRO A 20 23.30 12.89 -18.49
CA PRO A 20 23.13 11.48 -18.23
C PRO A 20 23.84 11.14 -16.92
N LEU A 21 23.10 10.56 -15.99
CA LEU A 21 23.63 9.99 -14.75
C LEU A 21 24.41 8.69 -15.03
N ASP A 22 25.00 8.54 -16.22
CA ASP A 22 25.55 7.28 -16.75
C ASP A 22 27.02 7.05 -16.36
N GLN A 23 27.74 8.03 -15.80
CA GLN A 23 29.19 7.88 -15.58
C GLN A 23 29.65 7.71 -14.13
N ARG A 24 28.76 7.51 -13.15
CA ARG A 24 29.18 7.32 -11.74
C ARG A 24 28.82 5.97 -11.10
N LEU A 25 28.31 5.00 -11.88
CA LEU A 25 27.90 3.68 -11.35
C LEU A 25 28.60 2.49 -12.02
N GLU A 26 29.48 2.71 -12.99
CA GLU A 26 30.13 1.62 -13.74
C GLU A 26 31.45 1.11 -13.11
N ALA A 27 31.98 1.77 -12.08
CA ALA A 27 33.32 1.46 -11.53
C ALA A 27 33.31 0.63 -10.23
N GLY A 28 32.31 -0.22 -9.99
CA GLY A 28 32.19 -1.01 -8.76
C GLY A 28 31.82 -2.47 -8.99
N SER A 29 32.84 -3.33 -9.14
CA SER A 29 32.87 -4.80 -8.99
C SER A 29 31.59 -5.58 -9.36
N SER A 30 31.59 -6.17 -10.56
CA SER A 30 30.50 -7.00 -11.10
C SER A 30 30.25 -8.32 -10.35
N LYS A 31 31.17 -8.77 -9.49
CA LYS A 31 31.15 -10.14 -8.94
C LYS A 31 30.03 -10.45 -7.93
N GLY A 32 29.27 -9.45 -7.46
CA GLY A 32 28.16 -9.64 -6.52
C GLY A 32 26.77 -9.24 -7.02
N GLN A 33 26.68 -8.55 -8.16
CA GLN A 33 25.41 -8.04 -8.69
C GLN A 33 24.35 -9.12 -9.00
N PRO A 34 24.68 -10.28 -9.61
CA PRO A 34 23.67 -11.28 -9.92
C PRO A 34 23.08 -11.92 -8.63
N PHE A 35 23.90 -12.08 -7.59
CA PHE A 35 23.43 -12.58 -6.30
C PHE A 35 22.42 -11.63 -5.66
N PHE A 36 22.72 -10.33 -5.60
CA PHE A 36 21.77 -9.34 -5.08
C PHE A 36 20.51 -9.20 -5.93
N ALA A 37 20.62 -9.36 -7.26
CA ALA A 37 19.47 -9.36 -8.16
C ALA A 37 18.54 -10.56 -7.90
N MET A 38 19.11 -11.76 -7.80
CA MET A 38 18.35 -12.97 -7.45
C MET A 38 17.71 -12.86 -6.07
N TYR A 39 18.48 -12.37 -5.08
CA TYR A 39 17.96 -12.11 -3.74
C TYR A 39 16.81 -11.11 -3.75
N LEU A 40 16.92 -10.03 -4.53
CA LEU A 40 15.84 -9.06 -4.67
C LEU A 40 14.61 -9.68 -5.33
N CYS A 41 14.76 -10.51 -6.37
CA CYS A 41 13.62 -11.23 -6.97
C CYS A 41 12.90 -12.10 -5.93
N ILE A 42 13.64 -12.84 -5.11
CA ILE A 42 13.06 -13.63 -4.01
C ILE A 42 12.32 -12.70 -3.04
N LEU A 43 12.95 -11.62 -2.59
CA LEU A 43 12.32 -10.69 -1.65
C LEU A 43 11.04 -10.05 -2.21
N LEU A 44 11.04 -9.67 -3.49
CA LEU A 44 9.86 -9.13 -4.18
C LEU A 44 8.76 -10.19 -4.32
N LEU A 45 9.09 -11.44 -4.64
CA LEU A 45 8.12 -12.53 -4.67
C LEU A 45 7.45 -12.74 -3.30
N LEU A 46 8.24 -12.75 -2.22
CA LEU A 46 7.73 -12.89 -0.85
C LEU A 46 6.85 -11.69 -0.43
N THR A 47 7.11 -10.51 -0.99
CA THR A 47 6.30 -9.29 -0.78
C THR A 47 4.92 -9.39 -1.40
N VAL A 48 4.84 -10.03 -2.56
CA VAL A 48 3.59 -10.24 -3.32
C VAL A 48 2.74 -11.35 -2.68
N TYR A 49 3.38 -12.33 -2.02
CA TYR A 49 2.69 -13.46 -1.42
C TYR A 49 2.07 -13.08 -0.06
N GLN A 50 0.74 -12.95 -0.03
CA GLN A 50 -0.03 -12.47 1.13
C GLN A 50 -1.18 -13.41 1.53
N ASP A 51 -1.17 -14.64 1.03
CA ASP A 51 -2.07 -15.71 1.46
C ASP A 51 -1.34 -17.03 1.69
N PHE A 52 -0.15 -16.95 2.29
CA PHE A 52 0.73 -18.08 2.50
C PHE A 52 0.14 -19.07 3.54
N PRO A 53 0.18 -20.40 3.30
CA PRO A 53 -0.44 -21.40 4.17
C PRO A 53 0.03 -21.44 5.63
N LEU A 54 1.19 -20.84 5.94
CA LEU A 54 1.69 -20.71 7.31
C LEU A 54 0.71 -19.93 8.21
N ALA A 55 -0.20 -19.14 7.63
CA ALA A 55 -1.28 -18.48 8.35
C ALA A 55 -2.12 -19.43 9.21
N ASN A 56 -2.27 -20.68 8.77
CA ASN A 56 -3.03 -21.70 9.51
C ASN A 56 -2.32 -22.19 10.78
N MET A 57 -1.00 -21.97 10.90
CA MET A 57 -0.20 -22.43 12.04
C MET A 57 0.08 -21.30 13.03
N ILE A 58 0.42 -20.10 12.55
CA ILE A 58 0.88 -18.97 13.40
C ILE A 58 -0.07 -17.76 13.36
N GLY A 59 -1.21 -17.88 12.68
CA GLY A 59 -2.19 -16.82 12.50
C GLY A 59 -1.81 -15.82 11.42
N GLU A 60 -2.45 -14.65 11.42
CA GLU A 60 -2.42 -13.68 10.32
C GLU A 60 -1.01 -13.23 9.90
N ILE A 61 -0.02 -13.25 10.82
CA ILE A 61 1.38 -12.90 10.53
C ILE A 61 2.02 -13.89 9.55
N GLY A 62 1.53 -15.13 9.54
CA GLY A 62 1.96 -16.18 8.63
C GLY A 62 1.39 -16.06 7.22
N ARG A 63 0.47 -15.12 6.95
CA ARG A 63 -0.05 -14.90 5.59
C ARG A 63 0.99 -14.38 4.62
N SER A 64 2.06 -13.75 5.11
CA SER A 64 3.20 -13.38 4.26
C SER A 64 4.45 -14.12 4.70
N PRO A 65 5.19 -14.77 3.77
CA PRO A 65 6.41 -15.48 4.10
C PRO A 65 7.56 -14.53 4.47
N ILE A 66 7.39 -13.21 4.39
CA ILE A 66 8.35 -12.21 4.90
C ILE A 66 8.68 -12.43 6.38
N ILE A 67 7.75 -12.95 7.18
CA ILE A 67 8.01 -13.27 8.59
C ILE A 67 9.17 -14.26 8.76
N LEU A 68 9.35 -15.21 7.82
CA LEU A 68 10.45 -16.18 7.85
C LEU A 68 11.81 -15.51 7.65
N PHE A 69 11.84 -14.32 7.05
CA PHE A 69 13.05 -13.54 6.84
C PHE A 69 13.35 -12.60 8.00
N MET A 70 12.48 -12.52 9.03
CA MET A 70 12.72 -11.69 10.21
C MET A 70 14.07 -11.97 10.89
N PRO A 71 14.50 -13.24 11.12
CA PRO A 71 15.81 -13.51 11.71
C PRO A 71 16.96 -12.94 10.87
N LEU A 72 16.87 -13.06 9.53
CA LEU A 72 17.85 -12.50 8.62
C LEU A 72 17.91 -10.97 8.72
N PHE A 73 16.75 -10.30 8.75
CA PHE A 73 16.70 -8.84 8.89
C PHE A 73 17.31 -8.38 10.21
N VAL A 74 17.02 -9.08 11.31
CA VAL A 74 17.62 -8.79 12.63
C VAL A 74 19.14 -8.99 12.60
N LEU A 75 19.64 -10.08 12.02
CA LEU A 75 21.09 -10.32 11.87
C LEU A 75 21.76 -9.22 11.06
N CYS A 76 21.14 -8.77 9.97
CA CYS A 76 21.65 -7.64 9.19
C CYS A 76 21.75 -6.36 10.02
N GLU A 77 20.76 -6.05 10.86
CA GLU A 77 20.80 -4.90 11.76
C GLU A 77 21.88 -5.04 12.84
N VAL A 78 22.05 -6.23 13.44
CA VAL A 78 23.11 -6.50 14.41
C VAL A 78 24.49 -6.28 13.79
N VAL A 79 24.71 -6.75 12.55
CA VAL A 79 25.95 -6.54 11.82
C VAL A 79 26.18 -5.05 11.51
N GLN A 80 25.13 -4.31 11.10
CA GLN A 80 25.23 -2.87 10.89
C GLN A 80 25.57 -2.11 12.18
N LEU A 81 24.93 -2.48 13.29
CA LEU A 81 25.17 -1.87 14.59
C LEU A 81 26.60 -2.17 15.08
N SER A 82 27.09 -3.39 14.87
CA SER A 82 28.48 -3.77 15.19
C SER A 82 29.49 -2.95 14.38
N LYS A 83 29.27 -2.77 13.08
CA LYS A 83 30.17 -2.01 12.19
C LYS A 83 30.19 -0.52 12.49
N HIS A 84 29.02 0.09 12.71
CA HIS A 84 28.90 1.55 12.83
C HIS A 84 28.82 2.05 14.28
N LYS A 85 28.65 1.14 15.25
CA LYS A 85 28.47 1.41 16.70
C LYS A 85 27.34 2.38 17.04
N LYS A 86 26.48 2.74 16.08
CA LYS A 86 25.36 3.67 16.22
C LYS A 86 24.19 3.21 15.37
N PHE A 87 22.99 3.45 15.87
CA PHE A 87 21.76 3.19 15.12
C PHE A 87 21.54 4.29 14.08
N ILE A 88 21.85 4.01 12.81
CA ILE A 88 21.74 5.00 11.73
C ILE A 88 20.33 4.92 11.11
N VAL A 89 19.48 5.89 11.45
CA VAL A 89 18.19 6.09 10.77
C VAL A 89 18.41 6.97 9.53
N ALA A 90 18.35 6.36 8.35
CA ALA A 90 18.82 7.01 7.12
C ALA A 90 17.78 7.98 6.51
N THR A 91 16.48 7.70 6.69
CA THR A 91 15.40 8.42 6.01
C THR A 91 14.29 8.88 6.94
N LYS A 92 13.55 9.91 6.51
CA LYS A 92 12.40 10.45 7.24
C LYS A 92 11.33 9.39 7.48
N LEU A 93 11.09 8.51 6.50
CA LEU A 93 10.17 7.38 6.62
C LEU A 93 10.54 6.48 7.80
N GLN A 94 11.80 6.04 7.87
CA GLN A 94 12.30 5.21 8.96
C GLN A 94 12.18 5.93 10.31
N LYS A 95 12.48 7.24 10.36
CA LYS A 95 12.33 8.04 11.58
C LYS A 95 10.88 8.09 12.06
N TYR A 96 9.94 8.41 11.17
CA TYR A 96 8.53 8.49 11.52
C TYR A 96 8.00 7.14 12.01
N LEU A 97 8.37 6.06 11.33
CA LEU A 97 7.94 4.71 11.71
C LEU A 97 8.53 4.29 13.06
N LEU A 98 9.82 4.54 13.31
CA LEU A 98 10.45 4.24 14.60
C LEU A 98 9.78 5.00 15.75
N VAL A 99 9.55 6.31 15.58
CA VAL A 99 8.88 7.13 16.60
C VAL A 99 7.47 6.60 16.87
N PHE A 100 6.73 6.23 15.82
CA PHE A 100 5.40 5.65 15.97
C PHE A 100 5.43 4.29 16.67
N ILE A 101 6.40 3.42 16.37
CA ILE A 101 6.57 2.13 17.05
C ILE A 101 6.85 2.31 18.55
N LEU A 102 7.73 3.24 18.90
CA LEU A 102 8.06 3.54 20.30
C LEU A 102 6.84 4.06 21.05
N TYR A 103 6.12 5.01 20.43
CA TYR A 103 4.86 5.52 20.95
C TYR A 103 3.83 4.40 21.16
N LEU A 104 3.64 3.57 20.14
CA LEU A 104 2.66 2.49 20.17
C LEU A 104 3.00 1.44 21.23
N SER A 105 4.28 1.10 21.36
CA SER A 105 4.77 0.18 22.40
C SER A 105 4.47 0.71 23.79
N PHE A 106 4.68 2.01 24.03
CA PHE A 106 4.37 2.66 25.30
C PHE A 106 2.86 2.61 25.61
N ILE A 107 2.01 3.02 24.68
CA ILE A 107 0.54 2.98 24.84
C ILE A 107 0.06 1.54 25.07
N SER A 108 0.58 0.58 24.30
CA SER A 108 0.26 -0.83 24.46
C SER A 108 0.57 -1.36 25.85
N VAL A 109 1.75 -1.06 26.40
CA VAL A 109 2.12 -1.48 27.77
C VAL A 109 1.19 -0.84 28.80
N LEU A 110 0.93 0.46 28.66
CA LEU A 110 0.08 1.21 29.58
C LEU A 110 -1.36 0.67 29.63
N TYR A 111 -1.98 0.40 28.48
CA TYR A 111 -3.35 -0.14 28.44
C TYR A 111 -3.44 -1.60 28.88
N VAL A 112 -2.43 -2.42 28.58
CA VAL A 112 -2.36 -3.79 29.11
C VAL A 112 -2.26 -3.75 30.64
N PHE A 113 -1.43 -2.86 31.18
CA PHE A 113 -1.28 -2.68 32.62
C PHE A 113 -2.60 -2.25 33.29
N PHE A 114 -3.32 -1.28 32.71
CA PHE A 114 -4.62 -0.87 33.24
C PHE A 114 -5.66 -2.01 33.23
N LYS A 115 -5.72 -2.80 32.14
CA LYS A 115 -6.63 -3.96 32.09
C LYS A 115 -6.24 -5.04 33.10
N PHE A 116 -4.95 -5.24 33.36
CA PHE A 116 -4.46 -6.18 34.35
C PHE A 116 -4.83 -5.76 35.78
N ILE A 117 -4.69 -4.47 36.13
CA ILE A 117 -5.18 -3.95 37.42
C ILE A 117 -6.69 -4.17 37.57
N GLY A 118 -7.45 -3.99 36.49
CA GLY A 118 -8.89 -4.28 36.46
C GLY A 118 -9.25 -5.76 36.45
N GLY A 119 -8.30 -6.67 36.66
CA GLY A 119 -8.53 -8.12 36.70
C GLY A 119 -8.81 -8.77 35.34
N SER A 120 -8.68 -8.03 34.23
CA SER A 120 -8.94 -8.51 32.88
C SER A 120 -7.64 -8.87 32.17
N TYR A 121 -7.32 -10.17 32.12
CA TYR A 121 -6.04 -10.67 31.57
C TYR A 121 -6.19 -11.36 30.20
N GLN A 122 -7.40 -11.79 29.85
CA GLN A 122 -7.72 -12.54 28.66
C GLN A 122 -8.99 -11.99 28.02
N PHE A 123 -9.03 -12.01 26.69
CA PHE A 123 -10.23 -11.73 25.91
C PHE A 123 -10.58 -13.00 25.12
N GLY A 124 -11.66 -13.69 25.51
CA GLY A 124 -11.96 -15.02 24.97
C GLY A 124 -10.78 -15.98 25.22
N SER A 125 -10.24 -16.57 24.16
CA SER A 125 -9.06 -17.44 24.23
C SER A 125 -7.71 -16.70 24.19
N GLU A 126 -7.69 -15.41 23.92
CA GLU A 126 -6.46 -14.66 23.66
C GLU A 126 -5.97 -13.92 24.91
N ASN A 127 -4.73 -14.19 25.31
CA ASN A 127 -4.04 -13.41 26.34
C ASN A 127 -3.68 -12.02 25.78
N ILE A 128 -4.05 -10.97 26.50
CA ILE A 128 -3.94 -9.58 26.03
C ILE A 128 -2.49 -9.15 25.85
N LEU A 129 -1.60 -9.57 26.76
CA LEU A 129 -0.18 -9.28 26.68
C LEU A 129 0.43 -9.98 25.46
N VAL A 130 0.12 -11.26 25.28
CA VAL A 130 0.60 -12.02 24.11
C VAL A 130 0.09 -11.40 22.81
N LYS A 131 -1.18 -11.00 22.77
CA LYS A 131 -1.77 -10.32 21.61
C LYS A 131 -1.08 -8.99 21.32
N SER A 132 -0.83 -8.20 22.36
CA SER A 132 -0.13 -6.92 22.28
C SER A 132 1.24 -7.07 21.63
N PHE A 133 2.03 -8.05 22.08
CA PHE A 133 3.33 -8.37 21.48
C PHE A 133 3.20 -8.90 20.06
N LYS A 134 2.30 -9.84 19.78
CA LYS A 134 2.06 -10.38 18.43
C LYS A 134 1.80 -9.24 17.43
N VAL A 135 0.94 -8.28 17.79
CA VAL A 135 0.58 -7.14 16.94
C VAL A 135 1.76 -6.14 16.80
N LEU A 136 2.53 -5.88 17.87
CA LEU A 136 3.73 -5.04 17.79
C LEU A 136 4.81 -5.61 16.85
N ILE A 137 4.93 -6.94 16.77
CA ILE A 137 5.88 -7.60 15.87
C ILE A 137 5.60 -7.22 14.40
N TYR A 138 4.36 -7.02 13.97
CA TYR A 138 4.08 -6.56 12.59
C TYR A 138 4.73 -5.21 12.30
N PHE A 139 4.64 -4.25 13.23
CA PHE A 139 5.24 -2.93 13.05
C PHE A 139 6.77 -3.00 13.02
N ILE A 140 7.36 -3.79 13.92
CA ILE A 140 8.81 -4.03 13.96
C ILE A 140 9.25 -4.68 12.64
N LEU A 141 8.51 -5.67 12.15
CA LEU A 141 8.81 -6.36 10.90
C LEU A 141 8.71 -5.42 9.69
N ILE A 142 7.69 -4.56 9.62
CA ILE A 142 7.59 -3.51 8.59
C ILE A 142 8.82 -2.60 8.63
N PHE A 143 9.25 -2.17 9.82
CA PHE A 143 10.42 -1.32 9.97
C PHE A 143 11.71 -1.99 9.52
N LEU A 144 11.94 -3.24 9.95
CA LEU A 144 13.09 -4.05 9.53
C LEU A 144 13.07 -4.30 8.03
N TYR A 145 11.91 -4.61 7.46
CA TYR A 145 11.73 -4.82 6.02
C TYR A 145 12.12 -3.58 5.20
N ILE A 146 11.66 -2.38 5.58
CA ILE A 146 12.02 -1.13 4.89
C ILE A 146 13.53 -0.88 4.95
N ARG A 147 14.14 -1.10 6.12
CA ARG A 147 15.60 -0.93 6.30
C ARG A 147 16.38 -1.91 5.46
N HIS A 148 15.94 -3.16 5.43
CA HIS A 148 16.55 -4.20 4.62
C HIS A 148 16.44 -3.93 3.12
N LEU A 149 15.29 -3.45 2.64
CA LEU A 149 15.14 -3.00 1.26
C LEU A 149 16.14 -1.89 0.90
N HIS A 150 16.35 -0.90 1.78
CA HIS A 150 17.34 0.15 1.55
C HIS A 150 18.77 -0.42 1.46
N LEU A 151 19.10 -1.41 2.28
CA LEU A 151 20.37 -2.12 2.22
C LEU A 151 20.53 -2.80 0.86
N VAL A 152 19.54 -3.59 0.44
CA VAL A 152 19.57 -4.29 -0.86
C VAL A 152 19.66 -3.31 -2.03
N PHE A 153 18.86 -2.24 -2.03
CA PHE A 153 18.91 -1.20 -3.07
C PHE A 153 20.27 -0.50 -3.11
N SER A 154 20.96 -0.34 -1.97
CA SER A 154 22.32 0.23 -1.93
C SER A 154 23.41 -0.65 -2.53
N LYS A 155 23.14 -1.93 -2.74
CA LYS A 155 24.07 -2.88 -3.37
C LYS A 155 23.83 -3.08 -4.86
N ILE A 156 22.67 -2.66 -5.37
CA ILE A 156 22.33 -2.74 -6.79
C ILE A 156 22.67 -1.41 -7.46
N ASN A 157 23.78 -1.40 -8.20
CA ASN A 157 24.28 -0.19 -8.85
C ASN A 157 23.59 0.12 -10.18
N SER A 158 22.83 -0.82 -10.76
CA SER A 158 22.25 -0.69 -12.10
C SER A 158 20.73 -0.64 -12.08
N TYR A 159 20.16 0.44 -12.61
CA TYR A 159 18.71 0.57 -12.83
C TYR A 159 18.15 -0.47 -13.81
N LYS A 160 18.98 -0.97 -14.75
CA LYS A 160 18.58 -2.04 -15.69
C LYS A 160 18.40 -3.37 -14.97
N VAL A 161 19.28 -3.69 -14.01
CA VAL A 161 19.14 -4.89 -13.17
C VAL A 161 17.89 -4.79 -12.30
N LEU A 162 17.67 -3.63 -11.69
CA LEU A 162 16.47 -3.36 -10.90
C LEU A 162 15.20 -3.50 -11.74
N TYR A 163 15.19 -2.94 -12.95
CA TYR A 163 14.11 -3.13 -13.93
C TYR A 163 13.87 -4.63 -14.21
N GLY A 164 14.93 -5.40 -14.45
CA GLY A 164 14.83 -6.84 -14.70
C GLY A 164 14.17 -7.60 -13.54
N CYS A 165 14.50 -7.27 -12.29
CA CYS A 165 13.88 -7.87 -11.11
C CYS A 165 12.37 -7.58 -11.05
N PHE A 166 11.96 -6.32 -11.22
CA PHE A 166 10.53 -5.95 -11.22
C PHE A 166 9.78 -6.54 -12.41
N PHE A 167 10.41 -6.58 -13.59
CA PHE A 167 9.84 -7.16 -14.80
C PHE A 167 9.58 -8.66 -14.64
N ALA A 168 10.51 -9.40 -14.00
CA ALA A 168 10.34 -10.82 -13.72
C ALA A 168 9.11 -11.07 -12.82
N ILE A 169 8.92 -10.26 -11.78
CA ILE A 169 7.78 -10.41 -10.85
C ILE A 169 6.45 -10.01 -11.50
N VAL A 170 6.42 -8.94 -12.29
CA VAL A 170 5.21 -8.56 -13.05
C VAL A 170 4.84 -9.64 -14.06
N THR A 171 5.82 -10.22 -14.75
CA THR A 171 5.60 -11.35 -15.66
C THR A 171 5.04 -12.56 -14.92
N LEU A 172 5.60 -12.90 -13.76
CA LEU A 172 5.10 -13.99 -12.92
C LEU A 172 3.67 -13.73 -12.44
N LEU A 173 3.34 -12.51 -12.03
CA LEU A 173 1.97 -12.13 -11.66
C LEU A 173 0.99 -12.28 -12.82
N LEU A 174 1.37 -11.87 -14.03
CA LEU A 174 0.56 -12.09 -15.23
C LEU A 174 0.36 -13.59 -15.50
N SER A 175 1.40 -14.39 -15.38
CA SER A 175 1.30 -15.86 -15.56
C SER A 175 0.36 -16.49 -14.53
N ILE A 176 0.49 -16.13 -13.25
CA ILE A 176 -0.41 -16.59 -12.19
C ILE A 176 -1.86 -16.18 -12.51
N MET A 177 -2.08 -14.94 -12.94
CA MET A 177 -3.41 -14.45 -13.29
C MET A 177 -4.07 -15.25 -14.41
N ILE A 178 -3.32 -15.58 -15.46
CA ILE A 178 -3.82 -16.40 -16.58
C ILE A 178 -4.17 -17.81 -16.07
N ILE A 179 -3.31 -18.40 -15.24
CA ILE A 179 -3.56 -19.73 -14.65
C ILE A 179 -4.80 -19.70 -13.75
N GLU A 180 -4.95 -18.68 -12.90
CA GLU A 180 -6.13 -18.54 -12.04
C GLU A 180 -7.41 -18.46 -12.87
N LEU A 181 -7.43 -17.64 -13.92
CA LEU A 181 -8.59 -17.49 -14.79
C LEU A 181 -9.05 -18.81 -15.42
N ILE A 182 -8.10 -19.67 -15.81
CA ILE A 182 -8.40 -20.99 -16.39
C ILE A 182 -8.90 -21.98 -15.31
N SER A 183 -8.50 -21.79 -14.05
CA SER A 183 -8.74 -22.75 -12.95
C SER A 183 -9.81 -22.32 -11.94
N ILE A 184 -10.48 -21.18 -12.14
CA ILE A 184 -11.64 -20.76 -11.32
C ILE A 184 -12.73 -21.86 -11.37
N PRO A 185 -13.31 -22.26 -10.21
CA PRO A 185 -13.19 -21.64 -8.89
C PRO A 185 -12.08 -22.20 -7.99
N ASN A 186 -11.38 -23.27 -8.39
CA ASN A 186 -10.35 -23.93 -7.57
C ASN A 186 -8.94 -23.54 -8.03
N ALA A 187 -8.69 -22.24 -8.12
CA ALA A 187 -7.42 -21.72 -8.57
C ALA A 187 -6.33 -21.91 -7.50
N LEU A 188 -5.30 -22.69 -7.84
CA LEU A 188 -4.04 -22.85 -7.11
C LEU A 188 -4.20 -23.05 -5.59
N PRO A 189 -5.04 -23.99 -5.11
CA PRO A 189 -5.41 -24.10 -3.69
C PRO A 189 -4.20 -24.37 -2.78
N PHE A 190 -3.14 -25.01 -3.29
CA PHE A 190 -1.91 -25.26 -2.55
C PHE A 190 -1.09 -23.99 -2.26
N MET A 191 -1.35 -22.89 -2.99
CA MET A 191 -0.71 -21.59 -2.78
C MET A 191 -1.55 -20.66 -1.89
N HIS A 192 -2.65 -21.15 -1.33
CA HIS A 192 -3.56 -20.36 -0.52
C HIS A 192 -3.72 -20.98 0.86
N ALA A 193 -3.91 -20.14 1.87
CA ALA A 193 -4.18 -20.62 3.23
C ALA A 193 -5.53 -21.35 3.33
N GLY A 194 -6.49 -21.02 2.45
CA GLY A 194 -7.78 -21.71 2.37
C GLY A 194 -7.97 -22.47 1.07
N SER A 195 -8.52 -23.68 1.16
CA SER A 195 -8.89 -24.53 0.02
C SER A 195 -10.30 -24.29 -0.52
N ASN A 196 -11.02 -23.30 0.02
CA ASN A 196 -12.40 -23.01 -0.38
C ASN A 196 -12.46 -22.47 -1.82
N PRO A 197 -13.47 -22.86 -2.62
CA PRO A 197 -13.65 -22.36 -3.97
C PRO A 197 -13.79 -20.84 -3.96
N TYR A 198 -13.06 -20.16 -4.84
CA TYR A 198 -13.00 -18.71 -4.93
C TYR A 198 -13.26 -18.24 -6.38
N TRP A 199 -14.32 -17.46 -6.54
CA TRP A 199 -14.89 -17.11 -7.85
C TRP A 199 -14.31 -15.82 -8.47
N ARG A 200 -13.17 -15.35 -7.97
CA ARG A 200 -12.56 -14.09 -8.39
C ARG A 200 -11.06 -14.25 -8.52
N VAL A 201 -10.42 -13.48 -9.39
CA VAL A 201 -8.96 -13.42 -9.43
C VAL A 201 -8.45 -12.74 -8.17
N ARG A 202 -7.55 -13.42 -7.46
CA ARG A 202 -6.93 -12.93 -6.22
C ARG A 202 -5.41 -12.99 -6.22
N LEU A 203 -4.77 -13.51 -7.28
CA LEU A 203 -3.33 -13.71 -7.33
C LEU A 203 -2.86 -14.43 -6.04
N LEU A 204 -1.66 -14.13 -5.55
CA LEU A 204 -1.15 -14.70 -4.29
C LEU A 204 -1.72 -14.02 -3.03
N THR A 205 -2.94 -13.51 -3.06
CA THR A 205 -3.59 -12.80 -1.94
C THR A 205 -4.89 -13.48 -1.52
N SER A 206 -5.37 -13.18 -0.32
CA SER A 206 -6.57 -13.82 0.25
C SER A 206 -7.86 -13.27 -0.38
N GLU A 207 -7.84 -12.02 -0.80
CA GLU A 207 -8.98 -11.30 -1.38
C GLU A 207 -8.59 -10.54 -2.64
N SER A 208 -9.47 -10.53 -3.65
CA SER A 208 -9.31 -9.72 -4.87
C SER A 208 -9.15 -8.22 -4.60
N SER A 209 -9.65 -7.73 -3.45
CA SER A 209 -9.48 -6.34 -2.98
C SER A 209 -8.02 -5.96 -2.75
N THR A 210 -7.22 -6.95 -2.37
CA THR A 210 -5.83 -6.76 -1.98
C THR A 210 -4.84 -6.98 -3.11
N ALA A 211 -5.17 -7.82 -4.09
CA ALA A 211 -4.37 -7.97 -5.31
C ALA A 211 -4.18 -6.65 -6.06
N GLY A 212 -5.17 -5.75 -6.02
CA GLY A 212 -5.15 -4.49 -6.75
C GLY A 212 -4.02 -3.54 -6.34
N SER A 213 -3.70 -3.44 -5.05
CA SER A 213 -2.58 -2.61 -4.57
C SER A 213 -1.24 -3.14 -5.06
N ILE A 214 -1.06 -4.47 -5.09
CA ILE A 214 0.15 -5.11 -5.61
C ILE A 214 0.35 -4.76 -7.08
N VAL A 215 -0.69 -4.96 -7.90
CA VAL A 215 -0.63 -4.66 -9.34
C VAL A 215 -0.22 -3.21 -9.57
N VAL A 216 -0.85 -2.25 -8.87
CA VAL A 216 -0.53 -0.82 -9.03
C VAL A 216 0.90 -0.49 -8.59
N VAL A 217 1.34 -0.98 -7.43
CA VAL A 217 2.69 -0.70 -6.92
C VAL A 217 3.76 -1.22 -7.88
N TYR A 218 3.66 -2.49 -8.28
CA TYR A 218 4.65 -3.13 -9.13
C TYR A 218 4.65 -2.53 -10.54
N ALA A 219 3.46 -2.29 -11.12
CA ALA A 219 3.34 -1.63 -12.42
C ALA A 219 3.92 -0.21 -12.39
N ALA A 220 3.67 0.56 -11.33
CA ALA A 220 4.17 1.93 -11.22
C ALA A 220 5.69 2.01 -11.04
N ILE A 221 6.28 1.14 -10.19
CA ILE A 221 7.73 1.07 -10.04
C ILE A 221 8.38 0.61 -11.34
N LEU A 222 7.83 -0.43 -11.98
CA LEU A 222 8.34 -0.91 -13.26
C LEU A 222 8.26 0.17 -14.34
N ALA A 223 7.12 0.86 -14.45
CA ALA A 223 6.91 1.98 -15.38
C ALA A 223 7.89 3.13 -15.13
N TYR A 224 8.18 3.46 -13.86
CA TYR A 224 9.23 4.41 -13.51
C TYR A 224 10.60 3.96 -14.02
N LEU A 225 10.95 2.69 -13.84
CA LEU A 225 12.27 2.16 -14.23
C LEU A 225 12.48 2.09 -15.75
N THR A 226 11.41 2.01 -16.56
CA THR A 226 11.51 2.01 -18.03
C THR A 226 12.22 3.23 -18.60
N GLN A 227 12.24 4.36 -17.88
CA GLN A 227 12.89 5.58 -18.34
C GLN A 227 14.41 5.43 -18.52
N TYR A 228 15.00 4.41 -17.88
CA TYR A 228 16.42 4.07 -17.96
C TYR A 228 16.74 3.03 -19.04
N LEU A 229 15.76 2.66 -19.87
CA LEU A 229 15.93 1.76 -21.01
C LEU A 229 16.10 2.53 -22.32
N GLY A 230 16.65 1.85 -23.34
CA GLY A 230 16.68 2.38 -24.71
C GLY A 230 15.27 2.61 -25.28
N LYS A 231 15.14 3.48 -26.29
CA LYS A 231 13.84 3.93 -26.84
C LYS A 231 12.88 2.78 -27.18
N PHE A 232 13.36 1.75 -27.88
CA PHE A 232 12.54 0.60 -28.28
C PHE A 232 12.06 -0.21 -27.05
N ALA A 233 12.99 -0.62 -26.19
CA ALA A 233 12.70 -1.39 -24.98
C ALA A 233 11.78 -0.62 -24.03
N LYS A 234 11.94 0.71 -23.93
CA LYS A 234 11.05 1.59 -23.17
C LYS A 234 9.63 1.53 -23.69
N THR A 235 9.41 1.71 -25.00
CA THR A 235 8.08 1.66 -25.60
C THR A 235 7.43 0.29 -25.44
N ALA A 236 8.18 -0.79 -25.73
CA ALA A 236 7.69 -2.16 -25.58
C ALA A 236 7.30 -2.46 -24.12
N SER A 237 8.13 -2.05 -23.16
CA SER A 237 7.85 -2.19 -21.74
C SER A 237 6.61 -1.41 -21.31
N PHE A 238 6.45 -0.17 -21.76
CA PHE A 238 5.24 0.61 -21.48
C PHE A 238 3.97 -0.04 -22.02
N ILE A 239 3.99 -0.54 -23.25
CA ILE A 239 2.87 -1.27 -23.85
C ILE A 239 2.54 -2.51 -23.02
N TYR A 240 3.56 -3.27 -22.62
CA TYR A 240 3.40 -4.45 -21.77
C TYR A 240 2.76 -4.13 -20.42
N ILE A 241 3.23 -3.09 -19.73
CA ILE A 241 2.70 -2.66 -18.42
C ILE A 241 1.25 -2.19 -18.54
N ILE A 242 0.95 -1.38 -19.57
CA ILE A 242 -0.42 -0.89 -19.82
C ILE A 242 -1.33 -2.08 -20.16
N GLY A 243 -0.88 -3.01 -21.00
CA GLY A 243 -1.61 -4.23 -21.34
C GLY A 243 -1.93 -5.07 -20.12
N PHE A 244 -0.94 -5.33 -19.26
CA PHE A 244 -1.14 -6.05 -18.00
C PHE A 244 -2.15 -5.34 -17.09
N PHE A 245 -2.02 -4.02 -16.91
CA PHE A 245 -2.92 -3.24 -16.06
C PHE A 245 -4.37 -3.21 -16.59
N ILE A 246 -4.56 -3.02 -17.89
CA ILE A 246 -5.88 -3.07 -18.54
C ILE A 246 -6.48 -4.48 -18.41
N TYR A 247 -5.67 -5.53 -18.64
CA TYR A 247 -6.14 -6.90 -18.50
C TYR A 247 -6.60 -7.21 -17.06
N TYR A 248 -5.84 -6.76 -16.06
CA TYR A 248 -6.25 -6.86 -14.66
C TYR A 248 -7.54 -6.07 -14.38
N LEU A 249 -7.68 -4.85 -14.91
CA LEU A 249 -8.89 -4.03 -14.75
C LEU A 249 -10.14 -4.69 -15.32
N VAL A 250 -10.02 -5.40 -16.45
CA VAL A 250 -11.14 -6.12 -17.08
C VAL A 250 -11.58 -7.31 -16.25
N VAL A 251 -10.62 -7.99 -15.63
CA VAL A 251 -10.86 -9.27 -14.93
C VAL A 251 -11.23 -9.06 -13.46
N THR A 252 -10.76 -7.98 -12.84
CA THR A 252 -10.97 -7.76 -11.40
C THR A 252 -12.43 -7.45 -11.08
N SER A 253 -12.98 -8.19 -10.11
CA SER A 253 -14.32 -7.97 -9.55
C SER A 253 -14.27 -7.27 -8.18
N SER A 254 -13.15 -6.63 -7.85
CA SER A 254 -12.98 -5.91 -6.59
C SER A 254 -13.59 -4.50 -6.65
N LYS A 255 -14.73 -4.31 -5.95
CA LYS A 255 -15.40 -3.00 -5.83
C LYS A 255 -14.48 -1.94 -5.22
N GLY A 256 -13.77 -2.28 -4.14
CA GLY A 256 -12.89 -1.35 -3.44
C GLY A 256 -11.74 -0.86 -4.32
N PHE A 257 -11.12 -1.77 -5.07
CA PHE A 257 -10.08 -1.41 -6.03
C PHE A 257 -10.61 -0.46 -7.12
N LEU A 258 -11.76 -0.80 -7.72
CA LEU A 258 -12.38 -0.02 -8.78
C LEU A 258 -12.73 1.40 -8.31
N ILE A 259 -13.29 1.56 -7.10
CA ILE A 259 -13.60 2.86 -6.50
C ILE A 259 -12.32 3.68 -6.28
N VAL A 260 -11.27 3.08 -5.71
CA VAL A 260 -10.00 3.78 -5.46
C VAL A 260 -9.33 4.17 -6.79
N CYS A 261 -9.38 3.31 -7.80
CA CYS A 261 -8.93 3.64 -9.17
C CYS A 261 -9.68 4.85 -9.72
N MET A 262 -11.01 4.88 -9.61
CA MET A 262 -11.84 6.00 -10.07
C MET A 262 -11.49 7.30 -9.34
N LEU A 263 -11.38 7.27 -8.01
CA LEU A 263 -11.01 8.43 -7.19
C LEU A 263 -9.60 8.94 -7.55
N THR A 264 -8.67 8.02 -7.83
CA THR A 264 -7.31 8.38 -8.25
C THR A 264 -7.31 9.05 -9.62
N LEU A 265 -8.11 8.55 -10.57
CA LEU A 265 -8.29 9.16 -11.89
C LEU A 265 -8.93 10.56 -11.79
N LEU A 266 -9.97 10.72 -10.96
CA LEU A 266 -10.59 12.01 -10.69
C LEU A 266 -9.59 13.02 -10.11
N PHE A 267 -8.84 12.61 -9.08
CA PHE A 267 -7.83 13.47 -8.48
C PHE A 267 -6.77 13.91 -9.49
N THR A 268 -6.37 13.01 -10.37
CA THR A 268 -5.36 13.32 -11.40
C THR A 268 -5.91 14.21 -12.51
N LEU A 269 -7.17 14.05 -12.92
CA LEU A 269 -7.84 15.00 -13.83
C LEU A 269 -7.84 16.42 -13.24
N ILE A 270 -8.23 16.56 -11.98
CA ILE A 270 -8.25 17.85 -11.27
C ILE A 270 -6.84 18.46 -11.23
N LYS A 271 -5.82 17.66 -10.89
CA LYS A 271 -4.42 18.12 -10.81
C LYS A 271 -3.85 18.56 -12.17
N PHE A 272 -4.28 17.93 -13.26
CA PHE A 272 -3.77 18.22 -14.62
C PHE A 272 -4.72 19.08 -15.47
N MET A 273 -5.75 19.70 -14.87
CA MET A 273 -6.74 20.57 -15.52
C MET A 273 -6.17 21.89 -16.10
N ASP A 274 -4.85 22.02 -16.25
CA ASP A 274 -4.22 23.17 -16.93
C ASP A 274 -4.19 22.92 -18.45
N PHE A 275 -5.25 23.36 -19.13
CA PHE A 275 -5.47 23.24 -20.58
C PHE A 275 -4.40 23.95 -21.44
N ARG A 276 -3.61 24.84 -20.85
CA ARG A 276 -2.62 25.65 -21.59
C ARG A 276 -1.45 24.82 -22.15
N LYS A 277 -1.22 23.60 -21.62
CA LYS A 277 -0.15 22.70 -22.09
C LYS A 277 -0.75 21.61 -22.97
N LYS A 278 -0.35 21.53 -24.24
CA LYS A 278 -0.81 20.50 -25.21
C LYS A 278 -0.72 19.07 -24.65
N ARG A 279 0.34 18.76 -23.89
CA ARG A 279 0.51 17.45 -23.22
C ARG A 279 -0.58 17.16 -22.18
N ASN A 280 -0.99 18.17 -21.41
CA ASN A 280 -2.04 18.01 -20.40
C ASN A 280 -3.41 17.82 -21.06
N PHE A 281 -3.66 18.49 -22.20
CA PHE A 281 -4.88 18.30 -22.97
C PHE A 281 -5.05 16.85 -23.47
N PHE A 282 -4.02 16.26 -24.09
CA PHE A 282 -4.05 14.86 -24.49
C PHE A 282 -4.21 13.89 -23.31
N LEU A 283 -3.55 14.16 -22.18
CA LEU A 283 -3.71 13.37 -20.96
C LEU A 283 -5.14 13.46 -20.40
N LEU A 284 -5.74 14.65 -20.38
CA LEU A 284 -7.13 14.85 -19.95
C LEU A 284 -8.11 14.09 -20.84
N ILE A 285 -7.95 14.13 -22.17
CA ILE A 285 -8.80 13.36 -23.10
C ILE A 285 -8.66 11.86 -22.85
N LEU A 286 -7.43 11.35 -22.76
CA LEU A 286 -7.19 9.93 -22.49
C LEU A 286 -7.83 9.49 -21.17
N MET A 287 -7.69 10.31 -20.13
CA MET A 287 -8.25 10.02 -18.81
C MET A 287 -9.78 10.13 -18.78
N ALA A 288 -10.36 11.09 -19.50
CA ALA A 288 -11.80 11.19 -19.66
C ALA A 288 -12.36 9.99 -20.44
N ALA A 289 -11.67 9.52 -21.47
CA ALA A 289 -12.02 8.32 -22.21
C ALA A 289 -11.95 7.06 -21.33
N LEU A 290 -10.89 6.91 -20.53
CA LEU A 290 -10.77 5.80 -19.55
C LEU A 290 -11.88 5.86 -18.50
N MET A 291 -12.21 7.05 -18.01
CA MET A 291 -13.32 7.25 -17.07
C MET A 291 -14.67 6.92 -17.71
N TYR A 292 -14.89 7.32 -18.95
CA TYR A 292 -16.10 6.97 -19.70
C TYR A 292 -16.21 5.46 -19.88
N LEU A 293 -15.16 4.77 -20.34
CA LEU A 293 -15.15 3.32 -20.50
C LEU A 293 -15.40 2.60 -19.18
N PHE A 294 -14.82 3.11 -18.10
CA PHE A 294 -15.06 2.58 -16.76
C PHE A 294 -16.53 2.75 -16.36
N VAL A 295 -17.11 3.94 -16.52
CA VAL A 295 -18.52 4.17 -16.19
C VAL A 295 -19.43 3.36 -17.10
N SER A 296 -19.22 3.34 -18.42
CA SER A 296 -20.13 2.66 -19.35
C SER A 296 -20.16 1.14 -19.15
N HIS A 297 -19.01 0.50 -18.91
CA HIS A 297 -18.91 -0.96 -18.82
C HIS A 297 -18.95 -1.49 -17.38
N PHE A 298 -18.48 -0.72 -16.41
CA PHE A 298 -18.41 -1.18 -15.01
C PHE A 298 -19.48 -0.57 -14.11
N SER A 299 -20.05 0.59 -14.43
CA SER A 299 -21.05 1.20 -13.51
C SER A 299 -22.27 0.32 -13.32
N GLN A 300 -22.77 -0.37 -14.36
CA GLN A 300 -23.93 -1.26 -14.21
C GLN A 300 -23.61 -2.44 -13.28
N GLY A 301 -22.43 -3.07 -13.43
CA GLY A 301 -21.99 -4.14 -12.52
C GLY A 301 -21.75 -3.65 -11.09
N VAL A 302 -21.17 -2.46 -10.93
CA VAL A 302 -20.93 -1.84 -9.61
C VAL A 302 -22.24 -1.43 -8.95
N VAL A 303 -23.15 -0.76 -9.67
CA VAL A 303 -24.47 -0.32 -9.19
C VAL A 303 -25.34 -1.51 -8.81
N ASN A 304 -25.46 -2.52 -9.68
CA ASN A 304 -26.22 -3.73 -9.35
C ASN A 304 -25.62 -4.46 -8.15
N SER A 305 -24.29 -4.43 -7.99
CA SER A 305 -23.62 -5.03 -6.84
C SER A 305 -23.71 -4.19 -5.57
N PHE A 306 -23.85 -2.86 -5.67
CA PHE A 306 -24.19 -1.98 -4.54
C PHE A 306 -25.63 -2.16 -4.12
N GLN A 307 -26.56 -2.27 -5.07
CA GLN A 307 -27.96 -2.56 -4.80
C GLN A 307 -28.12 -3.95 -4.16
N ASN A 308 -27.38 -4.96 -4.63
CA ASN A 308 -27.34 -6.27 -3.98
C ASN A 308 -26.67 -6.24 -2.60
N ASP A 309 -25.64 -5.42 -2.36
CA ASP A 309 -25.07 -5.25 -1.01
C ASP A 309 -26.01 -4.46 -0.09
N MET A 310 -26.79 -3.54 -0.62
CA MET A 310 -27.85 -2.84 0.12
C MET A 310 -29.02 -3.77 0.41
N ALA A 311 -29.38 -4.67 -0.50
CA ALA A 311 -30.46 -5.64 -0.33
C ALA A 311 -30.06 -6.83 0.56
N ASN A 312 -28.79 -7.25 0.52
CA ASN A 312 -28.26 -8.39 1.30
C ASN A 312 -27.38 -7.96 2.49
N TYR A 313 -27.24 -6.65 2.72
CA TYR A 313 -26.75 -6.03 3.95
C TYR A 313 -25.50 -6.67 4.60
N SER A 314 -24.39 -6.86 3.90
CA SER A 314 -23.19 -7.52 4.49
C SER A 314 -21.90 -6.70 4.38
N SER A 315 -21.24 -6.67 3.23
CA SER A 315 -19.82 -6.26 3.16
C SER A 315 -19.52 -4.77 3.44
N SER A 316 -20.32 -3.85 2.90
CA SER A 316 -20.07 -2.41 3.05
C SER A 316 -20.46 -1.91 4.44
N TYR A 317 -21.57 -2.41 4.99
CA TYR A 317 -22.06 -2.09 6.33
C TYR A 317 -21.03 -2.47 7.40
N THR A 318 -20.44 -3.67 7.30
CA THR A 318 -19.40 -4.13 8.22
C THR A 318 -18.14 -3.25 8.17
N ARG A 319 -17.73 -2.77 6.99
CA ARG A 319 -16.59 -1.83 6.89
C ARG A 319 -16.91 -0.49 7.57
N PHE A 320 -18.06 0.11 7.27
CA PHE A 320 -18.44 1.38 7.90
C PHE A 320 -18.66 1.25 9.41
N GLY A 321 -19.30 0.17 9.86
CA GLY A 321 -19.49 -0.12 11.29
C GLY A 321 -18.17 -0.25 12.03
N THR A 322 -17.21 -1.00 11.49
CA THR A 322 -15.88 -1.11 12.12
C THR A 322 -15.07 0.19 12.08
N ILE A 323 -15.23 1.01 11.05
CA ILE A 323 -14.65 2.37 11.02
C ILE A 323 -15.27 3.26 12.11
N LEU A 324 -16.59 3.17 12.31
CA LEU A 324 -17.28 3.92 13.35
C LEU A 324 -16.83 3.50 14.76
N ILE A 325 -16.61 2.20 14.99
CA ILE A 325 -16.00 1.69 16.23
C ILE A 325 -14.64 2.36 16.47
N ALA A 326 -13.79 2.47 15.44
CA ALA A 326 -12.51 3.14 15.56
C ALA A 326 -12.66 4.61 15.97
N PHE A 327 -13.60 5.34 15.37
CA PHE A 327 -13.87 6.73 15.73
C PHE A 327 -14.37 6.88 17.16
N ILE A 328 -15.33 6.07 17.58
CA ILE A 328 -15.86 6.08 18.96
C ILE A 328 -14.71 5.78 19.94
N THR A 329 -13.88 4.78 19.62
CA THR A 329 -12.71 4.43 20.43
C THR A 329 -11.75 5.62 20.58
N VAL A 330 -11.41 6.31 19.49
CA VAL A 330 -10.51 7.47 19.54
C VAL A 330 -11.15 8.67 20.27
N PHE A 331 -12.47 8.82 20.19
CA PHE A 331 -13.17 9.88 20.91
C PHE A 331 -13.09 9.68 22.43
N HIS A 332 -13.28 8.45 22.91
CA HIS A 332 -13.14 8.11 24.33
C HIS A 332 -11.67 7.97 24.77
N HIS A 333 -10.79 7.53 23.87
CA HIS A 333 -9.38 7.27 24.10
C HIS A 333 -8.51 7.99 23.05
N PRO A 334 -8.27 9.31 23.19
CA PRO A 334 -7.60 10.12 22.16
C PRO A 334 -6.15 9.70 21.88
N LEU A 335 -5.48 9.04 22.83
CA LEU A 335 -4.14 8.47 22.68
C LEU A 335 -4.16 7.07 22.02
N GLY A 336 -5.34 6.51 21.77
CA GLY A 336 -5.50 5.13 21.34
C GLY A 336 -5.41 4.16 22.51
N VAL A 337 -5.76 2.91 22.23
CA VAL A 337 -5.90 1.84 23.24
C VAL A 337 -4.82 0.76 23.15
N GLY A 338 -3.82 0.98 22.29
CA GLY A 338 -2.72 0.04 22.07
C GLY A 338 -3.13 -1.20 21.28
N THR A 339 -2.18 -2.12 21.13
CA THR A 339 -2.26 -3.26 20.21
C THR A 339 -2.84 -4.54 20.81
N GLY A 340 -3.03 -4.58 22.13
CA GLY A 340 -3.67 -5.70 22.83
C GLY A 340 -5.07 -5.36 23.34
N ALA A 341 -5.19 -4.29 24.13
CA ALA A 341 -6.44 -3.93 24.80
C ALA A 341 -7.55 -3.48 23.82
N TYR A 342 -7.23 -3.19 22.56
CA TYR A 342 -8.20 -2.82 21.54
C TYR A 342 -9.36 -3.83 21.40
N LEU A 343 -9.13 -5.11 21.69
CA LEU A 343 -10.18 -6.14 21.61
C LEU A 343 -11.37 -5.82 22.51
N PHE A 344 -11.12 -5.35 23.74
CA PHE A 344 -12.18 -4.99 24.68
C PHE A 344 -12.97 -3.78 24.18
N TYR A 345 -12.27 -2.74 23.77
CA TYR A 345 -12.91 -1.50 23.30
C TYR A 345 -13.63 -1.70 21.97
N PHE A 346 -13.11 -2.58 21.12
CA PHE A 346 -13.80 -2.98 19.91
C PHE A 346 -15.15 -3.60 20.25
N GLN A 347 -15.20 -4.57 21.16
CA GLN A 347 -16.46 -5.20 21.60
C GLN A 347 -17.39 -4.21 22.31
N GLU A 348 -16.85 -3.40 23.24
CA GLU A 348 -17.60 -2.41 24.03
C GLU A 348 -18.37 -1.43 23.13
N TYR A 349 -17.76 -1.00 22.02
CA TYR A 349 -18.35 -0.01 21.13
C TYR A 349 -19.10 -0.58 19.91
N ILE A 350 -19.18 -1.91 19.74
CA ILE A 350 -19.97 -2.53 18.64
C ILE A 350 -21.43 -2.05 18.69
N HIS A 351 -22.09 -2.12 19.85
CA HIS A 351 -23.52 -1.78 19.96
C HIS A 351 -23.77 -0.30 19.69
N SER A 352 -22.92 0.59 20.21
CA SER A 352 -22.99 2.02 19.93
C SER A 352 -22.78 2.33 18.45
N ALA A 353 -21.85 1.64 17.79
CA ALA A 353 -21.63 1.78 16.36
C ALA A 353 -22.82 1.28 15.54
N ILE A 354 -23.42 0.13 15.91
CA ILE A 354 -24.63 -0.39 15.26
C ILE A 354 -25.78 0.62 15.38
N ASN A 355 -26.04 1.15 16.57
CA ASN A 355 -27.12 2.12 16.80
C ASN A 355 -26.88 3.42 16.02
N GLY A 356 -25.66 3.95 16.05
CA GLY A 356 -25.28 5.15 15.31
C GLY A 356 -25.46 4.98 13.79
N LEU A 357 -25.06 3.81 13.27
CA LEU A 357 -25.17 3.54 11.84
C LEU A 357 -26.62 3.29 11.42
N SER A 358 -27.41 2.58 12.21
CA SER A 358 -28.84 2.39 11.98
C SER A 358 -29.59 3.72 11.94
N ASN A 359 -29.30 4.63 12.87
CA ASN A 359 -29.88 5.98 12.88
C ASN A 359 -29.46 6.79 11.63
N PHE A 360 -28.19 6.71 11.23
CA PHE A 360 -27.71 7.39 10.02
C PHE A 360 -28.43 6.90 8.77
N TYR A 361 -28.55 5.58 8.59
CA TYR A 361 -29.21 4.99 7.42
C TYR A 361 -30.72 5.24 7.41
N TYR A 362 -31.37 5.22 8.57
CA TYR A 362 -32.78 5.58 8.70
C TYR A 362 -33.01 7.04 8.30
N ASN A 363 -32.22 7.97 8.83
CA ASN A 363 -32.39 9.40 8.55
C ASN A 363 -32.03 9.78 7.10
N MET A 364 -31.00 9.16 6.52
CA MET A 364 -30.52 9.52 5.17
C MET A 364 -31.25 8.79 4.05
N PHE A 365 -31.66 7.53 4.28
CA PHE A 365 -32.20 6.65 3.23
C PHE A 365 -33.57 6.04 3.58
N GLY A 366 -34.13 6.29 4.77
CA GLY A 366 -35.41 5.73 5.20
C GLY A 366 -35.38 4.24 5.53
N ILE A 367 -34.20 3.65 5.71
CA ILE A 367 -34.02 2.20 5.89
C ILE A 367 -34.03 1.86 7.39
N SER A 368 -35.03 1.12 7.86
CA SER A 368 -35.25 0.83 9.30
C SER A 368 -34.68 -0.50 9.78
N GLN A 369 -34.45 -1.47 8.88
CA GLN A 369 -33.91 -2.78 9.24
C GLN A 369 -32.59 -3.02 8.51
N ILE A 370 -31.50 -3.11 9.26
CA ILE A 370 -30.19 -3.40 8.70
C ILE A 370 -29.70 -4.70 9.30
N ASN A 371 -29.21 -5.61 8.44
CA ASN A 371 -28.63 -6.85 8.90
C ASN A 371 -27.29 -6.57 9.61
N THR A 372 -27.35 -6.62 10.93
CA THR A 372 -26.18 -6.49 11.81
C THR A 372 -25.50 -7.84 12.05
N GLY A 373 -25.95 -8.91 11.40
CA GLY A 373 -25.49 -10.29 11.65
C GLY A 373 -23.98 -10.46 11.54
N GLU A 374 -23.32 -9.85 10.55
CA GLU A 374 -21.85 -9.92 10.41
C GLU A 374 -21.12 -9.15 11.54
N LEU A 375 -21.68 -8.01 11.99
CA LEU A 375 -21.14 -7.25 13.13
C LEU A 375 -21.43 -7.91 14.48
N LEU A 376 -22.60 -8.54 14.63
CA LEU A 376 -23.00 -9.27 15.83
C LEU A 376 -22.25 -10.61 15.95
N GLN A 377 -21.84 -11.22 14.84
CA GLN A 377 -20.91 -12.35 14.85
C GLN A 377 -19.55 -11.98 15.48
N TYR A 378 -19.13 -10.70 15.45
CA TYR A 378 -17.95 -10.25 16.19
C TYR A 378 -18.17 -10.18 17.71
N VAL A 379 -19.40 -10.06 18.18
CA VAL A 379 -19.69 -10.07 19.63
C VAL A 379 -19.47 -11.48 20.21
N SER A 380 -19.67 -12.53 19.41
CA SER A 380 -19.56 -13.93 19.83
C SER A 380 -18.27 -14.64 19.38
N SER A 381 -17.38 -13.97 18.64
CA SER A 381 -16.14 -14.54 18.10
C SER A 381 -14.91 -13.85 18.68
N ASP A 382 -13.91 -14.65 19.07
CA ASP A 382 -12.56 -14.19 19.42
C ASP A 382 -11.62 -14.10 18.21
N LYS A 383 -12.09 -14.54 17.03
CA LYS A 383 -11.34 -14.54 15.76
C LYS A 383 -11.75 -13.37 14.88
N ASN A 384 -10.75 -12.80 14.19
CA ASN A 384 -10.88 -11.70 13.22
C ASN A 384 -11.50 -10.40 13.76
N LEU A 385 -11.30 -10.12 15.06
CA LEU A 385 -11.67 -8.86 15.67
C LEU A 385 -10.69 -7.75 15.29
N GLY A 386 -11.18 -6.81 14.49
CA GLY A 386 -10.43 -5.66 14.03
C GLY A 386 -11.18 -4.86 12.98
N VAL A 387 -10.69 -3.65 12.73
CA VAL A 387 -11.21 -2.75 11.73
C VAL A 387 -10.71 -3.19 10.35
N LYS A 388 -11.64 -3.35 9.40
CA LYS A 388 -11.33 -3.79 8.02
C LYS A 388 -10.68 -2.68 7.16
N SER A 389 -10.02 -1.72 7.80
CA SER A 389 -9.36 -0.57 7.17
C SER A 389 -8.07 -0.25 7.93
N GLY A 390 -6.94 -0.26 7.24
CA GLY A 390 -5.62 -0.15 7.84
C GLY A 390 -5.38 1.19 8.52
N LEU A 391 -5.85 2.29 7.92
CA LEU A 391 -5.75 3.61 8.55
C LEU A 391 -6.53 3.66 9.86
N PHE A 392 -7.79 3.20 9.86
CA PHE A 392 -8.65 3.27 11.04
C PHE A 392 -8.29 2.23 12.11
N GLN A 393 -7.75 1.08 11.71
CA GLN A 393 -7.19 0.10 12.66
C GLN A 393 -6.01 0.71 13.43
N TRP A 394 -5.10 1.38 12.72
CA TRP A 394 -3.96 2.05 13.36
C TRP A 394 -4.40 3.27 14.18
N MET A 395 -5.46 3.97 13.77
CA MET A 395 -6.10 5.00 14.60
C MET A 395 -6.65 4.43 15.90
N MET A 396 -7.29 3.27 15.88
CA MET A 396 -7.76 2.64 17.11
C MET A 396 -6.58 2.32 18.03
N PHE A 397 -5.48 1.80 17.49
CA PHE A 397 -4.31 1.47 18.32
C PHE A 397 -3.59 2.71 18.87
N GLY A 398 -3.34 3.72 18.02
CA GLY A 398 -2.47 4.85 18.34
C GLY A 398 -3.16 6.21 18.46
N GLY A 399 -4.49 6.26 18.38
CA GLY A 399 -5.29 7.47 18.54
C GLY A 399 -4.98 8.55 17.50
N ILE A 400 -5.07 9.80 17.95
CA ILE A 400 -4.76 10.99 17.14
C ILE A 400 -3.29 10.96 16.65
N PHE A 401 -2.38 10.36 17.41
CA PHE A 401 -0.98 10.26 16.99
C PHE A 401 -0.78 9.36 15.77
N ALA A 402 -1.65 8.37 15.54
CA ALA A 402 -1.64 7.59 14.30
C ALA A 402 -2.03 8.44 13.09
N LEU A 403 -3.02 9.34 13.22
CA LEU A 403 -3.36 10.31 12.18
C LEU A 403 -2.19 11.24 11.86
N VAL A 404 -1.51 11.74 12.90
CA VAL A 404 -0.31 12.58 12.76
C VAL A 404 0.80 11.82 12.04
N PHE A 405 1.03 10.55 12.39
CA PHE A 405 1.97 9.67 11.71
C PHE A 405 1.65 9.53 10.21
N PHE A 406 0.41 9.15 9.87
CA PHE A 406 -0.01 9.01 8.47
C PHE A 406 0.09 10.33 7.71
N TYR A 407 -0.26 11.47 8.32
CA TYR A 407 -0.11 12.78 7.72
C TYR A 407 1.36 13.07 7.38
N TYR A 408 2.30 12.83 8.30
CA TYR A 408 3.72 13.06 8.03
C TYR A 408 4.29 12.15 6.95
N VAL A 409 3.89 10.87 6.95
CA VAL A 409 4.28 9.92 5.90
C VAL A 409 3.71 10.36 4.55
N ALA A 410 2.40 10.62 4.47
CA ALA A 410 1.72 11.05 3.24
C ALA A 410 2.33 12.34 2.69
N LYS A 411 2.49 13.37 3.54
CA LYS A 411 3.11 14.65 3.17
C LYS A 411 4.52 14.46 2.61
N ASN A 412 5.32 13.61 3.25
CA ASN A 412 6.67 13.33 2.79
C ASN A 412 6.67 12.59 1.44
N MET A 413 5.83 11.57 1.27
CA MET A 413 5.75 10.80 0.01
C MET A 413 5.26 11.66 -1.14
N VAL A 414 4.14 12.37 -0.98
CA VAL A 414 3.58 13.25 -2.01
C VAL A 414 4.56 14.34 -2.43
N LYS A 415 5.27 14.95 -1.47
CA LYS A 415 6.31 15.95 -1.77
C LYS A 415 7.45 15.35 -2.59
N THR A 416 7.97 14.19 -2.18
CA THR A 416 9.11 13.52 -2.82
C THR A 416 8.77 13.05 -4.24
N THR A 417 7.53 12.62 -4.50
CA THR A 417 7.11 12.16 -5.83
C THR A 417 6.61 13.26 -6.76
N LYS A 418 6.60 14.54 -6.34
CA LYS A 418 5.94 15.63 -7.11
C LYS A 418 6.50 15.77 -8.54
N SER A 419 7.78 15.48 -8.75
CA SER A 419 8.45 15.53 -10.05
C SER A 419 8.11 14.36 -10.97
N ASN A 420 7.71 13.21 -10.43
CA ASN A 420 7.42 12.01 -11.22
C ASN A 420 5.92 11.67 -11.16
N ALA A 421 5.22 11.87 -12.28
CA ALA A 421 3.77 11.69 -12.36
C ALA A 421 3.32 10.25 -12.05
N ILE A 422 4.06 9.24 -12.52
CA ILE A 422 3.71 7.82 -12.35
C ILE A 422 3.77 7.43 -10.87
N LEU A 423 4.89 7.72 -10.20
CA LEU A 423 5.03 7.43 -8.78
C LEU A 423 4.10 8.29 -7.92
N SER A 424 3.85 9.55 -8.30
CA SER A 424 2.88 10.39 -7.60
C SER A 424 1.48 9.80 -7.66
N LEU A 425 1.07 9.26 -8.81
CA LEU A 425 -0.24 8.64 -9.00
C LEU A 425 -0.35 7.37 -8.15
N ALA A 426 0.69 6.54 -8.13
CA ALA A 426 0.76 5.36 -7.26
C ALA A 426 0.68 5.71 -5.77
N VAL A 427 1.35 6.78 -5.31
CA VAL A 427 1.24 7.24 -3.92
C VAL A 427 -0.18 7.68 -3.59
N ILE A 428 -0.83 8.44 -4.46
CA ILE A 428 -2.22 8.88 -4.24
C ILE A 428 -3.16 7.68 -4.19
N PHE A 429 -3.01 6.74 -5.12
CA PHE A 429 -3.75 5.48 -5.13
C PHE A 429 -3.59 4.74 -3.81
N ILE A 430 -2.36 4.56 -3.33
CA ILE A 430 -2.07 3.88 -2.08
C ILE A 430 -2.66 4.62 -0.88
N LEU A 431 -2.52 5.94 -0.81
CA LEU A 431 -3.09 6.73 0.30
C LEU A 431 -4.61 6.60 0.37
N LEU A 432 -5.29 6.58 -0.77
CA LEU A 432 -6.73 6.33 -0.85
C LEU A 432 -7.07 4.87 -0.52
N SER A 433 -6.23 3.90 -0.94
CA SER A 433 -6.45 2.49 -0.65
C SER A 433 -6.35 2.16 0.84
N LEU A 434 -5.56 2.93 1.62
CA LEU A 434 -5.46 2.76 3.08
C LEU A 434 -6.81 2.88 3.81
N LEU A 435 -7.80 3.53 3.19
CA LEU A 435 -9.16 3.64 3.72
C LEU A 435 -9.94 2.32 3.58
N PHE A 436 -9.52 1.41 2.70
CA PHE A 436 -10.26 0.21 2.33
C PHE A 436 -9.49 -1.11 2.56
N ILE A 437 -8.16 -1.05 2.72
CA ILE A 437 -7.31 -2.24 2.92
C ILE A 437 -6.67 -2.23 4.31
N ALA A 438 -6.60 -3.39 4.97
CA ALA A 438 -5.79 -3.60 6.17
C ALA A 438 -4.29 -3.51 5.84
N LEU A 439 -3.45 -3.01 6.75
CA LEU A 439 -2.07 -2.59 6.48
C LEU A 439 -0.98 -3.55 6.96
N GLU A 440 -1.32 -4.42 7.91
CA GLU A 440 -0.40 -5.22 8.73
C GLU A 440 0.47 -6.17 7.89
N ILE A 441 -0.08 -6.69 6.80
CA ILE A 441 0.60 -7.63 5.88
C ILE A 441 0.80 -7.06 4.47
N LYS A 442 0.62 -5.74 4.27
CA LYS A 442 0.73 -5.07 2.96
C LYS A 442 2.15 -4.57 2.69
N TYR A 443 3.08 -5.50 2.55
CA TYR A 443 4.49 -5.18 2.33
C TYR A 443 4.76 -4.48 0.98
N GLU A 444 3.86 -4.57 0.01
CA GLU A 444 3.93 -3.82 -1.25
C GLU A 444 3.76 -2.31 -1.03
N VAL A 445 2.92 -1.90 -0.07
CA VAL A 445 2.75 -0.48 0.29
C VAL A 445 4.08 0.06 0.83
N TRP A 446 4.70 -0.69 1.73
CA TRP A 446 5.97 -0.33 2.35
C TRP A 446 7.14 -0.43 1.35
N LEU A 447 7.08 -1.34 0.37
CA LEU A 447 8.01 -1.41 -0.75
C LEU A 447 7.99 -0.12 -1.56
N LEU A 448 6.80 0.37 -1.94
CA LEU A 448 6.66 1.63 -2.68
C LEU A 448 7.29 2.80 -1.88
N PHE A 449 6.97 2.89 -0.59
CA PHE A 449 7.48 3.94 0.28
C PHE A 449 9.00 3.86 0.46
N ALA A 450 9.56 2.66 0.62
CA ALA A 450 10.99 2.42 0.68
C ALA A 450 11.69 2.80 -0.63
N PHE A 451 11.13 2.38 -1.77
CA PHE A 451 11.65 2.69 -3.10
C PHE A 451 11.73 4.21 -3.33
N ILE A 452 10.64 4.94 -3.08
CA ILE A 452 10.59 6.41 -3.21
C ILE A 452 11.58 7.06 -2.24
N SER A 453 11.57 6.61 -0.98
CA SER A 453 12.45 7.18 0.05
C SER A 453 13.93 6.97 -0.26
N TYR A 454 14.29 5.89 -0.96
CA TYR A 454 15.67 5.59 -1.31
C TYR A 454 16.10 6.27 -2.62
N PHE A 455 15.39 6.05 -3.72
CA PHE A 455 15.83 6.50 -5.05
C PHE A 455 15.55 7.99 -5.30
N LEU A 456 14.44 8.55 -4.80
CA LEU A 456 14.08 9.95 -5.08
C LEU A 456 14.63 10.92 -4.02
N SER A 457 14.64 10.55 -2.74
CA SER A 457 15.17 11.43 -1.68
C SER A 457 16.68 11.66 -1.78
N THR A 458 17.44 10.68 -2.31
CA THR A 458 18.90 10.78 -2.48
C THR A 458 19.25 11.71 -3.65
N SER A 459 18.41 11.77 -4.68
CA SER A 459 18.58 12.69 -5.82
C SER A 459 18.49 14.17 -5.40
N GLU A 460 17.55 14.51 -4.49
CA GLU A 460 17.43 15.86 -3.93
C GLU A 460 18.63 16.25 -3.03
N ARG A 461 19.21 15.31 -2.27
CA ARG A 461 20.42 15.58 -1.47
C ARG A 461 21.64 15.88 -2.34
N ASN A 462 21.82 15.15 -3.44
CA ASN A 462 22.95 15.35 -4.34
C ASN A 462 22.84 16.65 -5.14
N GLN A 463 21.63 17.08 -5.51
CA GLN A 463 21.41 18.38 -6.15
C GLN A 463 21.64 19.57 -5.21
N SER A 464 21.24 19.44 -3.94
CA SER A 464 21.44 20.49 -2.92
C SER A 464 22.89 20.62 -2.44
N SER A 465 23.68 19.53 -2.47
CA SER A 465 25.12 19.62 -2.19
C SER A 465 25.90 20.27 -3.34
N LEU A 466 25.52 20.02 -4.60
CA LEU A 466 26.15 20.66 -5.76
C LEU A 466 25.89 22.17 -5.84
N THR A 467 24.70 22.63 -5.43
CA THR A 467 24.35 24.06 -5.39
C THR A 467 25.00 24.84 -4.24
N LYS A 468 25.54 24.14 -3.23
CA LYS A 468 26.30 24.75 -2.14
C LYS A 468 27.81 24.85 -2.42
N VAL A 469 28.30 24.15 -3.44
CA VAL A 469 29.72 24.19 -3.86
C VAL A 469 29.93 25.22 -4.98
N THR A 470 28.86 25.64 -5.66
CA THR A 470 28.86 26.67 -6.70
C THR A 470 28.44 28.07 -6.21
N LYS A 471 28.24 28.23 -4.90
CA LYS A 471 28.15 29.52 -4.21
C LYS A 471 29.34 29.63 -3.29
#